data_AF-A0A0N8JWE8-F1
#
_entry.id   AF-A0A0N8JWE8-F1
#
_cell.length_a   1.000
_cell.length_b   1.000
_cell.length_c   1.000
_cell.angle_alpha   90.00
_cell.angle_beta   90.00
_cell.angle_gamma   90.00
#
_symmetry.space_group_name_H-M   'P 1'
#
loop_
_entity.id
_entity.type
_entity.pdbx_description
1 polymer ?
#
loop_
_entity_poly.entity_id
_entity_poly.type
_entity_poly.pdbx_seq_one_letter_code
_entity_poly.pdbx_strand_id
1 'polypeptide(L)'
;EPIIVEVVFRNPLKVSLVLTDLSLLWKFALKEFTLPHGSEASEIVSNEKDVQTSSQKDLITTEVISEFCMNPEETKVARLKLLPHQTGELHIRGVVYNLGAAPSPGDDGTKVEGSVFSDGMFVRGRQDLEIQGPRLNSTKEEKTSVRHGPDRRLDPIITPPMPLLE
;
A
#
# COMPACT_ATOMS: atom_id res chain seq x y z
N GLU A 1 13.77 -4.04 -8.68
CA GLU A 1 14.19 -3.37 -7.43
C GLU A 1 13.01 -3.28 -6.47
N PRO A 2 13.21 -3.21 -5.15
CA PRO A 2 12.10 -3.02 -4.21
C PRO A 2 11.55 -1.59 -4.26
N ILE A 3 10.24 -1.47 -4.18
CA ILE A 3 9.51 -0.21 -4.09
C ILE A 3 9.08 -0.04 -2.64
N ILE A 4 9.41 1.10 -2.04
CA ILE A 4 9.07 1.44 -0.66
C ILE A 4 8.08 2.60 -0.69
N VAL A 5 6.94 2.42 -0.04
CA VAL A 5 5.91 3.46 0.14
C VAL A 5 5.83 3.81 1.61
N GLU A 6 6.04 5.08 1.92
CA GLU A 6 5.89 5.61 3.28
C GLU A 6 4.51 6.22 3.42
N VAL A 7 3.71 5.67 4.33
CA VAL A 7 2.34 6.12 4.59
C VAL A 7 2.27 6.68 6.00
N VAL A 8 1.82 7.92 6.13
CA VAL A 8 1.64 8.59 7.42
C VAL A 8 0.25 8.24 7.95
N PHE A 9 0.21 7.57 9.09
CA PHE A 9 -1.01 7.25 9.82
C PHE A 9 -1.17 8.23 10.98
N ARG A 10 -2.41 8.66 11.22
CA ARG A 10 -2.77 9.50 12.35
C ARG A 10 -3.89 8.83 13.13
N ASN A 11 -3.67 8.59 14.42
CA ASN A 11 -4.72 8.21 15.34
C ASN A 11 -5.37 9.48 15.90
N PRO A 12 -6.63 9.81 15.55
CA PRO A 12 -7.31 10.98 16.11
C PRO A 12 -7.95 10.71 17.48
N LEU A 13 -7.92 9.47 17.97
CA LEU A 13 -8.65 9.04 19.16
C LEU A 13 -7.80 9.16 20.43
N LYS A 14 -8.49 9.18 21.58
CA LYS A 14 -7.88 9.19 22.93
C LYS A 14 -7.48 7.80 23.43
N VAL A 15 -7.62 6.77 22.59
CA VAL A 15 -7.28 5.38 22.91
C VAL A 15 -6.23 4.86 21.93
N SER A 16 -5.41 3.91 22.38
CA SER A 16 -4.43 3.26 21.51
C SER A 16 -5.12 2.36 20.50
N LEU A 17 -4.64 2.38 19.26
CA LEU A 17 -5.12 1.57 18.16
C LEU A 17 -4.02 0.61 17.69
N VAL A 18 -4.44 -0.55 17.20
CA VAL A 18 -3.55 -1.51 16.56
C VAL A 18 -4.09 -1.82 15.16
N LEU A 19 -3.20 -1.76 14.17
CA LEU A 19 -3.48 -2.25 12.81
C LEU A 19 -2.73 -3.57 12.63
N THR A 20 -3.43 -4.66 12.35
CA THR A 20 -2.84 -5.95 11.99
C THR A 20 -2.99 -6.22 10.50
N ASP A 21 -2.16 -7.12 9.97
CA ASP A 21 -2.12 -7.47 8.54
C ASP A 21 -2.04 -6.26 7.59
N LEU A 22 -1.32 -5.22 8.01
CA LEU A 22 -1.20 -3.97 7.26
C LEU A 22 -0.35 -4.19 6.01
N SER A 23 -0.93 -3.96 4.84
CA SER A 23 -0.25 -4.13 3.55
C SER A 23 -0.77 -3.16 2.48
N LEU A 24 0.00 -3.01 1.40
CA LEU A 24 -0.39 -2.17 0.25
C LEU A 24 -1.41 -2.89 -0.63
N LEU A 25 -2.41 -2.15 -1.09
CA LEU A 25 -3.29 -2.56 -2.18
C LEU A 25 -2.71 -2.13 -3.52
N TRP A 26 -2.67 -3.03 -4.49
CA TRP A 26 -2.12 -2.76 -5.80
C TRP A 26 -2.85 -3.49 -6.93
N LYS A 27 -2.66 -2.97 -8.14
CA LYS A 27 -3.02 -3.59 -9.42
C LYS A 27 -1.79 -3.63 -10.31
N PHE A 28 -1.59 -4.71 -11.04
CA PHE A 28 -0.45 -4.92 -11.90
C PHE A 28 -0.92 -5.36 -13.27
N ALA A 29 -0.49 -4.66 -14.31
CA ALA A 29 -0.73 -5.01 -15.69
C ALA A 29 0.57 -5.51 -16.31
N LEU A 30 0.60 -6.78 -16.72
CA LEU A 30 1.79 -7.35 -17.34
C LEU A 30 2.08 -6.62 -18.67
N LYS A 31 3.33 -6.21 -18.87
CA LYS A 31 3.76 -5.55 -20.11
C LYS A 31 5.03 -6.20 -20.59
N GLU A 32 4.93 -6.87 -21.73
CA GLU A 32 6.07 -7.46 -22.41
C GLU A 32 6.69 -6.41 -23.34
N PHE A 33 7.89 -5.94 -22.99
CA PHE A 33 8.58 -4.89 -23.76
C PHE A 33 9.25 -5.43 -25.05
N THR A 34 9.11 -6.74 -25.33
CA THR A 34 9.74 -7.46 -26.44
C THR A 34 8.89 -7.52 -27.69
N LEU A 35 7.56 -7.36 -27.61
CA LEU A 35 6.67 -7.47 -28.77
C LEU A 35 6.42 -6.12 -29.46
N PRO A 36 6.56 -6.03 -30.79
CA PRO A 36 6.19 -4.84 -31.54
C PRO A 36 4.67 -4.68 -31.54
N HIS A 37 4.18 -3.72 -30.74
CA HIS A 37 2.90 -3.00 -30.85
C HIS A 37 1.68 -3.84 -31.28
N GLY A 38 0.86 -4.26 -30.31
CA GLY A 38 -0.55 -4.56 -30.58
C GLY A 38 -1.13 -5.90 -30.11
N SER A 39 -0.52 -6.59 -29.14
CA SER A 39 -1.20 -7.72 -28.48
C SER A 39 -1.98 -7.23 -27.26
N GLU A 40 -3.23 -6.86 -27.51
CA GLU A 40 -4.24 -6.42 -26.55
C GLU A 40 -4.72 -7.61 -25.68
N ALA A 41 -3.96 -7.95 -24.64
CA ALA A 41 -4.45 -8.62 -23.43
C ALA A 41 -3.37 -8.59 -22.34
N SER A 42 -3.08 -7.42 -21.79
CA SER A 42 -2.34 -7.37 -20.52
C SER A 42 -3.20 -8.04 -19.44
N GLU A 43 -2.75 -9.15 -18.90
CA GLU A 43 -3.37 -9.76 -17.73
C GLU A 43 -3.27 -8.76 -16.57
N ILE A 44 -4.42 -8.29 -16.09
CA ILE A 44 -4.50 -7.37 -14.95
C ILE A 44 -4.76 -8.20 -13.70
N VAL A 45 -3.78 -8.17 -12.80
CA VAL A 45 -3.82 -8.88 -11.52
C VAL A 45 -3.89 -7.87 -10.38
N SER A 46 -4.71 -8.14 -9.36
CA SER A 46 -4.83 -7.30 -8.18
C SER A 46 -4.85 -8.13 -6.91
N ASN A 47 -4.27 -7.61 -5.83
CA ASN A 47 -4.25 -8.27 -4.53
C ASN A 47 -5.49 -7.95 -3.66
N GLU A 48 -6.54 -7.39 -4.26
CA GLU A 48 -7.76 -6.96 -3.56
C GLU A 48 -8.75 -8.11 -3.32
N LYS A 49 -8.68 -9.19 -4.11
CA LYS A 49 -9.54 -10.37 -3.95
C LYS A 49 -8.93 -11.25 -2.87
N ASP A 50 -9.73 -11.65 -1.87
CA ASP A 50 -9.35 -12.44 -0.68
C ASP A 50 -8.64 -13.79 -0.96
N VAL A 51 -8.50 -14.18 -2.23
CA VAL A 51 -7.72 -15.33 -2.65
C VAL A 51 -6.42 -14.80 -3.27
N GLN A 52 -5.38 -14.65 -2.45
CA GLN A 52 -4.01 -14.60 -2.97
C GLN A 52 -3.74 -15.94 -3.67
N THR A 53 -3.90 -15.97 -4.99
CA THR A 53 -3.46 -17.11 -5.78
C THR A 53 -1.93 -17.15 -5.78
N SER A 54 -1.33 -18.34 -5.86
CA SER A 54 0.13 -18.49 -5.99
C SER A 54 0.70 -17.59 -7.09
N SER A 55 -0.06 -17.43 -8.18
CA SER A 55 0.27 -16.55 -9.31
C SER A 55 0.51 -15.09 -8.93
N GLN A 56 -0.11 -14.54 -7.88
CA GLN A 56 0.14 -13.15 -7.46
C GLN A 56 1.52 -12.96 -6.83
N LYS A 57 1.97 -13.94 -6.03
CA LYS A 57 3.27 -13.91 -5.37
C LYS A 57 4.40 -14.02 -6.38
N ASP A 58 4.17 -14.76 -7.46
CA ASP A 58 5.11 -14.86 -8.58
C ASP A 58 5.29 -13.51 -9.28
N LEU A 59 4.25 -12.67 -9.36
CA LEU A 59 4.32 -11.34 -9.98
C LEU A 59 4.94 -10.30 -9.05
N ILE A 60 4.42 -10.18 -7.82
CA ILE A 60 4.82 -9.16 -6.84
C ILE A 60 4.80 -9.76 -5.44
N THR A 61 5.94 -9.74 -4.76
CA THR A 61 5.98 -9.97 -3.31
C THR A 61 5.48 -8.72 -2.58
N THR A 62 4.47 -8.87 -1.73
CA THR A 62 3.93 -7.80 -0.88
C THR A 62 4.36 -8.02 0.56
N GLU A 63 4.98 -7.01 1.17
CA GLU A 63 5.27 -7.05 2.61
C GLU A 63 3.99 -6.80 3.41
N VAL A 64 3.79 -7.60 4.46
CA VAL A 64 2.68 -7.47 5.41
C VAL A 64 3.28 -7.18 6.78
N ILE A 65 2.91 -6.03 7.36
CA ILE A 65 3.26 -5.69 8.74
C ILE A 65 2.22 -6.35 9.64
N SER A 66 2.65 -7.33 10.43
CA SER A 66 1.76 -8.11 11.30
C SER A 66 1.07 -7.26 12.37
N GLU A 67 1.79 -6.30 12.94
CA GLU A 67 1.26 -5.43 13.99
C GLU A 67 1.85 -4.00 13.87
N PHE A 68 0.96 -3.00 13.84
CA PHE A 68 1.31 -1.59 13.81
C PHE A 68 0.49 -0.83 14.86
N CYS A 69 1.12 -0.63 16.03
CA CYS A 69 0.52 0.06 17.17
C CYS A 69 0.69 1.59 17.06
N MET A 70 -0.39 2.31 17.39
CA MET A 70 -0.47 3.77 17.47
C MET A 70 -1.05 4.18 18.83
N ASN A 71 -0.33 5.03 19.55
CA ASN A 71 -0.77 5.63 20.79
C ASN A 71 -1.90 6.66 20.55
N PRO A 72 -2.59 7.12 21.61
CA PRO A 72 -3.57 8.17 21.51
C PRO A 72 -2.98 9.42 20.86
N GLU A 73 -3.69 10.00 19.90
CA GLU A 73 -3.29 11.24 19.21
C GLU A 73 -1.92 11.18 18.50
N GLU A 74 -1.39 9.97 18.27
CA GLU A 74 -0.09 9.78 17.62
C GLU A 74 -0.18 9.93 16.09
N THR A 75 0.85 10.52 15.50
CA THR A 75 1.11 10.45 14.06
C THR A 75 2.37 9.62 13.84
N LYS A 76 2.26 8.54 13.08
CA LYS A 76 3.32 7.54 12.89
C LYS A 76 3.42 7.13 11.43
N VAL A 77 4.64 6.92 10.95
CA VAL A 77 4.90 6.50 9.57
C VAL A 77 5.04 4.98 9.52
N ALA A 78 4.33 4.34 8.58
CA ALA A 78 4.58 2.96 8.20
C ALA A 78 5.35 2.92 6.87
N ARG A 79 6.33 2.03 6.77
CA ARG A 79 7.09 1.81 5.54
C ARG A 79 6.70 0.46 4.97
N LEU A 80 5.96 0.46 3.87
CA LEU A 80 5.44 -0.74 3.22
C LEU A 80 6.22 -1.01 1.95
N LYS A 81 6.51 -2.29 1.68
CA LYS A 81 7.39 -2.68 0.58
C LYS A 81 6.66 -3.58 -0.42
N LEU A 82 6.91 -3.31 -1.69
CA LEU A 82 6.57 -4.20 -2.81
C LEU A 82 7.86 -4.61 -3.51
N LEU A 83 7.96 -5.86 -3.92
CA LEU A 83 9.03 -6.35 -4.77
C LEU A 83 8.41 -6.96 -6.03
N PRO A 84 8.34 -6.19 -7.13
CA PRO A 84 7.94 -6.71 -8.43
C PRO A 84 9.01 -7.64 -9.00
N HIS A 85 8.58 -8.77 -9.55
CA HIS A 85 9.45 -9.74 -10.23
C HIS A 85 9.28 -9.73 -11.75
N GLN A 86 8.17 -9.19 -12.26
CA GLN A 86 7.87 -9.11 -13.68
C GLN A 86 7.78 -7.67 -14.18
N THR A 87 8.02 -7.47 -15.47
CA THR A 87 7.88 -6.16 -16.13
C THR A 87 6.42 -5.83 -16.42
N GLY A 88 6.04 -4.57 -16.26
CA GLY A 88 4.64 -4.20 -16.28
C GLY A 88 4.36 -2.80 -15.75
N GLU A 89 3.08 -2.47 -15.63
CA GLU A 89 2.61 -1.25 -15.01
C GLU A 89 2.03 -1.59 -13.64
N LEU A 90 2.63 -1.03 -12.58
CA LEU A 90 2.18 -1.21 -11.21
C LEU A 90 1.37 0.02 -10.80
N HIS A 91 0.22 -0.20 -10.20
CA HIS A 91 -0.66 0.83 -9.65
C HIS A 91 -0.88 0.56 -8.17
N ILE A 92 -0.32 1.40 -7.32
CA ILE A 92 -0.48 1.36 -5.87
C ILE A 92 -1.75 2.14 -5.53
N ARG A 93 -2.77 1.44 -5.02
CA ARG A 93 -4.12 1.97 -4.84
C ARG A 93 -4.40 2.44 -3.42
N GLY A 94 -3.81 1.80 -2.43
CA GLY A 94 -4.26 1.99 -1.06
C GLY A 94 -3.48 1.17 -0.05
N VAL A 95 -4.02 1.12 1.16
CA VAL A 95 -3.63 0.19 2.22
C VAL A 95 -4.86 -0.59 2.69
N VAL A 96 -4.63 -1.84 3.10
CA VAL A 96 -5.61 -2.69 3.79
C VAL A 96 -5.03 -3.10 5.13
N TYR A 97 -5.89 -3.20 6.13
CA TYR A 97 -5.50 -3.55 7.50
C TYR A 97 -6.71 -4.07 8.28
N ASN A 98 -6.44 -4.68 9.42
CA ASN A 98 -7.43 -5.03 10.44
C ASN A 98 -7.26 -4.07 11.62
N LEU A 99 -8.27 -3.23 11.88
CA LEU A 99 -8.24 -2.23 12.95
C LEU A 99 -8.82 -2.81 14.24
N GLY A 100 -8.05 -2.77 15.31
CA GLY A 100 -8.49 -3.12 16.66
C GLY A 100 -8.15 -2.01 17.66
N ALA A 101 -8.84 -2.04 18.81
CA ALA A 101 -8.40 -1.28 19.97
C ALA A 101 -7.23 -2.02 20.62
N ALA A 102 -6.16 -1.31 20.97
CA ALA A 102 -5.07 -1.92 21.73
C ALA A 102 -5.52 -2.09 23.20
N PRO A 103 -5.14 -3.20 23.86
CA PRO A 103 -5.52 -3.42 25.25
C PRO A 103 -4.91 -2.33 26.14
N SER A 104 -5.74 -1.72 26.99
CA SER A 104 -5.27 -0.77 27.99
C SER A 104 -4.45 -1.50 29.07
N PRO A 105 -3.31 -0.94 29.53
CA PRO A 105 -2.56 -1.48 30.66
C PRO A 105 -3.35 -1.21 31.94
N GLY A 106 -4.30 -2.08 32.26
CA GLY A 106 -5.17 -1.91 33.44
C GLY A 106 -6.33 -2.90 33.55
N ASP A 107 -6.59 -3.73 32.53
CA ASP A 107 -7.56 -4.82 32.66
C ASP A 107 -6.85 -6.08 33.18
N ASP A 108 -6.90 -6.27 34.49
CA ASP A 108 -6.56 -7.53 35.17
C ASP A 108 -7.66 -8.56 34.88
N GLY A 109 -7.78 -8.94 33.60
CA GLY A 109 -8.52 -10.10 33.16
C GLY A 109 -7.60 -11.30 33.27
N THR A 110 -7.84 -12.16 34.25
CA THR A 110 -7.20 -13.47 34.47
C THR A 110 -6.48 -14.01 33.24
N LYS A 111 -5.14 -13.93 33.26
CA LYS A 111 -4.27 -14.62 32.31
C LYS A 111 -4.49 -16.13 32.45
N VAL A 112 -5.33 -16.68 31.59
CA VAL A 112 -5.31 -18.11 31.30
C VAL A 112 -4.22 -18.33 30.26
N GLU A 113 -3.17 -19.03 30.67
CA GLU A 113 -2.06 -19.45 29.82
C GLU A 113 -2.60 -20.17 28.57
N GLY A 114 -2.36 -19.58 27.39
CA GLY A 114 -2.82 -20.09 26.10
C GLY A 114 -3.60 -19.10 25.22
N SER A 115 -3.90 -17.90 25.71
CA SER A 115 -4.63 -16.89 24.94
C SER A 115 -3.70 -15.96 24.14
N VAL A 116 -3.27 -16.41 22.97
CA VAL A 116 -2.82 -15.54 21.86
C VAL A 116 -3.95 -14.54 21.61
N PHE A 117 -3.75 -13.24 21.89
CA PHE A 117 -4.67 -12.12 21.61
C PHE A 117 -6.14 -12.55 21.61
N SER A 118 -6.80 -12.60 22.78
CA SER A 118 -8.21 -13.00 22.88
C SER A 118 -9.04 -12.20 21.87
N ASP A 119 -9.40 -12.86 20.76
CA ASP A 119 -10.42 -12.51 19.77
C ASP A 119 -10.83 -11.03 19.81
N GLY A 120 -9.87 -10.14 19.55
CA GLY A 120 -10.13 -8.71 19.52
C GLY A 120 -11.13 -8.46 18.40
N MET A 121 -12.16 -7.66 18.65
CA MET A 121 -13.07 -7.22 17.59
C MET A 121 -12.24 -6.39 16.58
N PHE A 122 -11.77 -7.04 15.51
CA PHE A 122 -11.06 -6.37 14.43
C PHE A 122 -12.05 -6.01 13.33
N VAL A 123 -11.96 -4.77 12.86
CA VAL A 123 -12.71 -4.30 11.71
C VAL A 123 -11.74 -4.16 10.54
N ARG A 124 -11.99 -4.91 9.46
CA ARG A 124 -11.18 -4.80 8.24
C ARG A 124 -11.39 -3.42 7.61
N GLY A 125 -10.30 -2.67 7.52
CA GLY A 125 -10.23 -1.34 6.92
C GLY A 125 -9.52 -1.35 5.58
N ARG A 126 -9.93 -0.42 4.72
CA ARG A 126 -9.26 -0.07 3.47
C ARG A 126 -9.20 1.46 3.37
N GLN A 127 -8.04 1.97 2.99
CA GLN A 127 -7.87 3.39 2.71
C GLN A 127 -7.18 3.54 1.35
N ASP A 128 -7.87 4.18 0.41
CA ASP A 128 -7.29 4.51 -0.89
C ASP A 128 -6.30 5.68 -0.73
N LEU A 129 -5.22 5.62 -1.52
CA LEU A 129 -4.17 6.63 -1.56
C LEU A 129 -4.40 7.52 -2.79
N GLU A 130 -4.63 8.80 -2.53
CA GLU A 130 -4.70 9.84 -3.55
C GLU A 130 -3.57 10.83 -3.32
N ILE A 131 -2.84 11.16 -4.39
CA ILE A 131 -1.75 12.13 -4.35
C ILE A 131 -2.02 13.29 -5.28
N GLN A 132 -1.69 14.48 -4.82
CA GLN A 132 -1.85 15.70 -5.56
C GLN A 132 -0.55 16.06 -6.26
N GLY A 133 -0.63 16.29 -7.57
CA GLY A 133 0.52 16.65 -8.38
C GLY A 133 1.01 18.07 -8.16
N PRO A 134 2.15 18.43 -8.78
CA PRO A 134 2.75 19.73 -8.62
C PRO A 134 1.78 20.84 -9.04
N ARG A 135 1.77 21.94 -8.28
CA ARG A 135 1.02 23.14 -8.67
C ARG A 135 1.63 23.69 -9.95
N LEU A 136 0.79 23.85 -10.96
CA LEU A 136 1.19 24.41 -12.23
C LEU A 136 1.25 25.95 -12.10
N ASN A 137 2.23 26.58 -12.75
CA ASN A 137 2.46 28.03 -12.68
C ASN A 137 2.97 28.65 -14.00
N SER A 138 2.79 27.98 -15.13
CA SER A 138 3.27 28.36 -16.46
C SER A 138 2.43 29.49 -17.10
N THR A 139 1.10 29.45 -17.02
CA THR A 139 0.23 30.46 -17.63
C THR A 139 -0.38 31.41 -16.60
N LYS A 140 -0.81 32.60 -17.03
CA LYS A 140 -1.50 33.57 -16.15
C LYS A 140 -2.78 32.97 -15.56
N GLU A 141 -3.55 32.25 -16.37
CA GLU A 141 -4.76 31.54 -15.95
C GLU A 141 -4.45 30.51 -14.86
N GLU A 142 -3.37 29.77 -15.02
CA GLU A 142 -2.95 28.72 -14.10
C GLU A 142 -2.48 29.27 -12.75
N LYS A 143 -1.78 30.42 -12.78
CA LYS A 143 -1.39 31.14 -11.56
C LYS A 143 -2.60 31.63 -10.78
N THR A 144 -3.65 32.10 -11.46
CA THR A 144 -4.86 32.64 -10.83
C THR A 144 -5.86 31.58 -10.37
N SER A 145 -5.81 30.36 -10.92
CA SER A 145 -6.83 29.32 -10.70
C SER A 145 -6.34 28.09 -9.93
N VAL A 146 -5.11 28.11 -9.37
CA VAL A 146 -4.51 27.00 -8.58
C VAL A 146 -4.75 25.63 -9.23
N ARG A 147 -4.19 25.40 -10.43
CA ARG A 147 -4.27 24.10 -11.10
C ARG A 147 -3.10 23.20 -10.69
N HIS A 148 -3.36 21.89 -10.66
CA HIS A 148 -2.37 20.87 -10.35
C HIS A 148 -2.18 19.94 -11.54
N GLY A 149 -0.93 19.51 -11.75
CA GLY A 149 -0.58 18.54 -12.79
C GLY A 149 -0.96 17.12 -12.39
N PRO A 150 -0.88 16.16 -13.33
CA PRO A 150 -1.03 14.75 -13.01
C PRO A 150 0.10 14.28 -12.08
N ASP A 151 -0.22 13.39 -11.15
CA ASP A 151 0.76 12.74 -10.28
C ASP A 151 0.71 11.23 -10.49
N ARG A 152 1.85 10.66 -10.90
CA ARG A 152 2.01 9.25 -11.26
C ARG A 152 2.96 8.52 -10.33
N ARG A 153 3.30 9.10 -9.16
CA ARG A 153 4.25 8.47 -8.22
C ARG A 153 3.77 7.13 -7.67
N LEU A 154 2.46 6.89 -7.65
CA LEU A 154 1.85 5.60 -7.29
C LEU A 154 1.63 4.68 -8.49
N ASP A 155 2.03 5.08 -9.70
CA ASP A 155 1.87 4.31 -10.95
C ASP A 155 3.24 3.98 -11.60
N PRO A 156 4.20 3.34 -10.91
CA PRO A 156 5.51 3.07 -11.49
C PRO A 156 5.47 2.02 -12.62
N ILE A 157 6.27 2.25 -13.66
CA ILE A 157 6.48 1.32 -14.77
C ILE A 157 7.71 0.46 -14.46
N ILE A 158 7.52 -0.85 -14.35
CA ILE A 158 8.58 -1.83 -14.11
C ILE A 158 9.19 -2.23 -15.45
N THR A 159 10.41 -1.78 -15.70
CA THR A 159 11.16 -2.06 -16.92
C THR A 159 12.15 -3.21 -16.74
N PRO A 160 12.61 -3.84 -17.83
CA PRO A 160 13.73 -4.80 -17.78
C PRO A 160 14.98 -4.18 -17.13
N PRO A 161 15.91 -5.01 -16.61
CA PRO A 161 17.18 -4.53 -16.11
C PRO A 161 17.94 -3.77 -17.21
N MET A 162 18.61 -2.70 -16.82
CA MET A 162 19.42 -1.91 -17.73
C MET A 162 20.48 -2.82 -18.39
N PRO A 163 20.67 -2.75 -19.71
CA PRO A 163 21.74 -3.51 -20.36
C PRO A 163 23.08 -3.05 -19.79
N LEU A 164 23.94 -4.02 -19.46
CA LEU A 164 25.31 -3.73 -19.09
C LEU A 164 26.07 -3.32 -20.36
N LEU A 165 26.73 -2.16 -20.32
CA LEU A 165 27.71 -1.79 -21.33
C LEU A 165 28.99 -2.57 -21.02
N GLU A 166 29.31 -3.56 -21.84
CA GLU A 166 30.62 -4.25 -21.83
C GLU A 166 31.73 -3.41 -22.47
#